data_AF-A0A382EHT6-F1
#
_entry.id   AF-A0A382EHT6-F1
#
_cell.length_a   1.000
_cell.length_b   1.000
_cell.length_c   1.000
_cell.angle_alpha   90.00
_cell.angle_beta   90.00
_cell.angle_gamma   90.00
#
_symmetry.space_group_name_H-M   'P 1'
#
loop_
_entity.id
_entity.type
_entity.pdbx_description
1 polymer ?
#
loop_
_entity_poly.entity_id
_entity_poly.type
_entity_poly.pdbx_seq_one_letter_code
_entity_poly.pdbx_strand_id
1 'polypeptide(L)'
;MTKEQPQDTAISQEASPTAEQSNLELTVNDLNLLRQTIDVATQRGAFKANELLTVGTVYNKLETFLSAVSEQQKTQGETNEP
;
A
#
# COMPACT_ATOMS: atom_id res chain seq x y z
N MET A 1 -22.07 45.70 37.24
CA MET A 1 -22.32 45.37 35.82
C MET A 1 -21.11 45.89 35.07
N THR A 2 -20.14 45.08 34.68
CA THR A 2 -20.26 44.02 33.67
C THR A 2 -19.26 42.91 33.95
N LYS A 3 -19.74 41.70 33.71
CA LYS A 3 -19.13 40.39 33.86
C LYS A 3 -18.50 40.05 32.52
N GLU A 4 -17.22 39.68 32.46
CA GLU A 4 -16.68 38.93 31.33
C GLU A 4 -15.41 38.19 31.74
N GLN A 5 -15.49 36.88 31.53
CA GLN A 5 -14.53 35.83 31.84
C GLN A 5 -14.20 35.19 30.49
N PRO A 6 -12.93 35.06 30.10
CA PRO A 6 -12.53 34.05 29.13
C PRO A 6 -11.88 32.91 29.93
N GLN A 7 -12.64 31.86 30.22
CA GLN A 7 -12.72 30.65 29.39
C GLN A 7 -11.36 29.95 29.33
N ASP A 8 -11.20 29.09 30.35
CA ASP A 8 -10.29 27.97 30.43
C ASP A 8 -10.58 27.05 29.22
N THR A 9 -9.84 27.26 28.13
CA THR A 9 -9.85 26.31 27.00
C THR A 9 -8.95 25.16 27.39
N ALA A 10 -9.54 24.19 28.10
CA ALA A 10 -9.01 22.85 28.25
C ALA A 10 -8.65 22.30 26.86
N ILE A 11 -7.34 22.19 26.62
CA ILE A 11 -6.79 21.53 25.45
C ILE A 11 -7.02 20.04 25.70
N SER A 12 -8.16 19.52 25.23
CA SER A 12 -8.40 18.09 25.14
C SER A 12 -7.37 17.51 24.18
N GLN A 13 -6.32 16.94 24.76
CA GLN A 13 -5.37 16.09 24.06
C GLN A 13 -6.11 14.79 23.74
N GLU A 14 -6.80 14.78 22.60
CA GLU A 14 -7.26 13.54 21.97
C GLU A 14 -6.00 12.72 21.68
N ALA A 15 -5.80 11.70 22.51
CA ALA A 15 -4.85 10.64 22.28
C ALA A 15 -5.22 9.98 20.95
N SER A 16 -4.48 10.31 19.89
CA SER A 16 -4.45 9.50 18.68
C SER A 16 -4.16 8.07 19.11
N PRO A 17 -5.00 7.08 18.77
CA PRO A 17 -4.68 5.69 19.06
C PRO A 17 -3.33 5.43 18.41
N THR A 18 -2.36 5.06 19.24
CA THR A 18 -1.11 4.44 18.80
C THR A 18 -1.53 3.38 17.82
N ALA A 19 -1.31 3.63 16.52
CA ALA A 19 -1.46 2.63 15.51
C ALA A 19 -0.53 1.51 15.94
N GLU A 20 -1.11 0.46 16.53
CA GLU A 20 -0.47 -0.82 16.65
C GLU A 20 0.22 -1.04 15.32
N GLN A 21 1.52 -1.26 15.36
CA GLN A 21 2.26 -1.75 14.20
C GLN A 21 1.70 -3.14 13.90
N SER A 22 0.49 -3.19 13.33
CA SER A 22 0.00 -4.29 12.53
C SER A 22 1.16 -4.58 11.60
N ASN A 23 1.82 -5.71 11.83
CA ASN A 23 2.91 -6.15 11.01
C ASN A 23 2.39 -6.07 9.58
N LEU A 24 2.90 -5.10 8.82
CA LEU A 24 2.33 -4.73 7.52
C LEU A 24 2.78 -5.81 6.55
N GLU A 25 2.13 -6.96 6.62
CA GLU A 25 2.46 -8.13 5.84
C GLU A 25 1.78 -7.97 4.47
N LEU A 26 2.61 -7.76 3.45
CA LEU A 26 2.12 -7.66 2.07
C LEU A 26 1.84 -9.06 1.55
N THR A 27 0.60 -9.31 1.14
CA THR A 27 0.21 -10.59 0.53
C THR A 27 0.32 -10.53 -0.99
N VAL A 28 0.31 -11.69 -1.65
CA VAL A 28 0.26 -11.77 -3.13
C VAL A 28 -0.97 -11.06 -3.69
N ASN A 29 -2.09 -11.05 -2.97
CA ASN A 29 -3.29 -10.32 -3.38
C ASN A 29 -3.06 -8.80 -3.36
N ASP A 30 -2.41 -8.27 -2.32
CA ASP A 30 -2.08 -6.85 -2.23
C ASP A 30 -1.12 -6.42 -3.34
N LEU A 31 -0.14 -7.27 -3.66
CA LEU A 31 0.80 -7.02 -4.75
C LEU A 31 0.11 -7.02 -6.13
N ASN A 32 -0.89 -7.88 -6.34
CA ASN A 32 -1.72 -7.84 -7.54
C ASN A 32 -2.56 -6.56 -7.61
N LEU A 33 -3.13 -6.11 -6.48
CA LEU A 33 -3.86 -4.85 -6.42
C LEU A 33 -2.94 -3.65 -6.70
N LEU A 34 -1.69 -3.68 -6.22
CA LEU A 34 -0.71 -2.65 -6.50
C LEU A 34 -0.38 -2.58 -7.99
N ARG A 35 -0.17 -3.73 -8.64
CA ARG A 35 0.00 -3.81 -10.10
C ARG A 35 -1.18 -3.16 -10.83
N GLN A 36 -2.41 -3.55 -10.50
CA GLN A 36 -3.62 -3.00 -11.12
C GLN A 36 -3.75 -1.49 -10.88
N THR A 37 -3.39 -1.01 -9.70
CA THR A 37 -3.42 0.42 -9.36
C THR A 37 -2.44 1.22 -10.21
N ILE A 38 -1.22 0.70 -10.41
CA ILE A 38 -0.21 1.34 -11.27
C ILE A 38 -0.70 1.42 -12.72
N ASP A 39 -1.33 0.36 -13.21
CA ASP A 39 -1.90 0.30 -14.56
C ASP A 39 -3.03 1.34 -14.74
N VAL A 40 -4.00 1.38 -13.82
CA VAL A 40 -5.09 2.37 -13.84
C VAL A 40 -4.55 3.80 -13.75
N ALA A 41 -3.56 4.05 -12.91
CA ALA A 41 -2.94 5.37 -12.79
C ALA A 41 -2.20 5.78 -14.07
N THR A 42 -1.52 4.85 -14.72
CA THR A 42 -0.83 5.06 -16.01
C THR A 42 -1.83 5.37 -17.11
N GLN A 43 -2.92 4.60 -17.21
CA GLN A 43 -3.98 4.83 -18.19
C GLN A 43 -4.67 6.19 -18.00
N ARG A 44 -4.79 6.65 -16.76
CA ARG A 44 -5.35 7.97 -16.43
C ARG A 44 -4.36 9.12 -16.60
N GLY A 45 -3.11 8.85 -16.95
CA GLY A 45 -2.08 9.87 -17.09
C GLY A 45 -1.70 10.54 -15.77
N ALA A 46 -1.78 9.81 -14.64
CA ALA A 46 -1.42 10.33 -13.32
C ALA A 46 0.08 10.69 -13.20
N PHE A 47 0.92 10.09 -14.04
CA PHE A 47 2.36 10.30 -14.09
C PHE A 47 2.77 11.14 -15.30
N LYS A 48 3.78 11.99 -15.15
CA LYS A 48 4.39 12.73 -16.26
C LYS A 48 5.31 11.82 -17.06
N ALA A 49 5.63 12.23 -18.30
CA ALA A 49 6.51 11.46 -19.20
C ALA A 49 7.87 11.08 -18.56
N ASN A 50 8.48 12.01 -17.81
CA ASN A 50 9.76 11.78 -17.13
C ASN A 50 9.66 10.72 -16.00
N GLU A 51 8.47 10.51 -15.43
CA GLU A 51 8.24 9.59 -14.31
C GLU A 51 7.83 8.20 -14.78
N LEU A 52 7.19 8.11 -15.96
CA LEU A 52 6.72 6.85 -16.54
C LEU A 52 7.83 5.82 -16.74
N LEU A 53 9.07 6.24 -16.99
CA LEU A 53 10.20 5.30 -17.12
C LEU A 53 10.45 4.55 -15.81
N THR A 54 10.48 5.27 -14.69
CA THR A 54 10.68 4.70 -13.36
C THR A 54 9.49 3.85 -12.96
N VAL A 55 8.26 4.36 -13.16
CA VAL A 55 7.02 3.62 -12.87
C VAL A 55 6.94 2.32 -13.66
N GLY A 56 7.24 2.37 -14.97
CA GLY A 56 7.27 1.19 -15.83
C GLY A 56 8.34 0.18 -15.41
N THR A 57 9.51 0.65 -14.96
CA THR A 57 10.55 -0.23 -14.42
C THR A 57 10.08 -0.96 -13.16
N VAL A 58 9.41 -0.26 -12.24
CA VAL A 58 8.84 -0.88 -11.03
C VAL A 58 7.73 -1.86 -11.37
N TYR A 59 6.84 -1.49 -12.29
CA TYR A 59 5.76 -2.37 -12.78
C TYR A 59 6.32 -3.69 -13.34
N ASN A 60 7.33 -3.63 -14.21
CA ASN A 60 7.95 -4.84 -14.79
C ASN A 60 8.63 -5.73 -13.72
N LYS A 61 9.24 -5.14 -12.69
CA LYS A 61 9.83 -5.90 -11.58
C LYS A 61 8.76 -6.60 -10.75
N LEU A 62 7.67 -5.90 -10.46
CA LEU A 62 6.52 -6.46 -9.73
C LEU A 62 5.92 -7.64 -10.51
N GLU A 63 5.75 -7.50 -11.82
CA GLU A 63 5.28 -8.57 -12.70
C GLU A 63 6.16 -9.81 -12.69
N THR A 64 7.47 -9.60 -12.81
CA THR A 64 8.45 -10.69 -12.77
C THR A 64 8.41 -11.40 -11.42
N PHE A 65 8.30 -10.65 -10.32
CA PHE A 65 8.19 -11.21 -8.99
C PHE A 65 6.92 -12.03 -8.80
N LEU A 66 5.76 -11.48 -9.18
CA LEU A 66 4.48 -12.19 -9.09
C LEU A 66 4.45 -13.46 -9.93
N SER A 67 5.09 -13.46 -11.09
CA SER A 67 5.24 -14.65 -11.94
C SER A 67 6.08 -15.71 -11.23
N ALA A 68 7.25 -15.34 -10.69
CA ALA A 68 8.12 -16.27 -9.96
C ALA A 68 7.45 -16.85 -8.70
N VAL A 69 6.70 -16.04 -7.95
CA VAL A 69 5.92 -16.52 -6.79
C VAL A 69 4.84 -17.51 -7.23
N SER A 70 4.16 -17.24 -8.34
CA SER A 70 3.14 -18.15 -8.88
C SER A 70 3.75 -19.49 -9.33
N GLU A 71 4.95 -19.46 -9.91
CA GLU A 71 5.70 -20.68 -10.28
C GLU A 71 6.14 -21.47 -9.04
N GLN A 72 6.62 -20.79 -7.99
CA GLN A 72 6.98 -21.43 -6.72
C GLN A 72 5.78 -22.09 -6.03
N GLN A 73 4.59 -21.51 -6.13
CA GLN A 73 3.36 -22.11 -5.58
C GLN A 73 2.98 -23.40 -6.31
N LYS A 74 3.22 -23.49 -7.62
CA LYS A 74 2.95 -24.71 -8.40
C LYS A 74 3.91 -25.84 -8.01
N THR A 75 5.20 -25.53 -7.90
CA THR A 75 6.21 -26.54 -7.57
C THR A 75 6.10 -27.07 -6.13
N GLN A 76 5.66 -26.24 -5.17
CA GLN A 76 5.37 -26.70 -3.80
C GLN A 76 4.12 -27.58 -3.72
N GLY A 77 3.16 -27.45 -4.64
CA GLY A 77 1.99 -28.32 -4.74
C GLY A 77 2.31 -29.74 -5.25
N GLU A 78 3.40 -29.90 -6.01
CA GLU A 78 3.84 -31.20 -6.55
C GLU A 78 4.75 -31.99 -5.58
N THR A 79 5.29 -31.37 -4.53
CA THR A 79 6.09 -32.06 -3.50
C THR A 79 5.28 -32.64 -2.34
N ASN A 80 3.95 -32.63 -2.45
CA ASN A 80 3.04 -33.15 -1.43
C ASN A 80 2.08 -34.22 -2.00
N GLU A 81 2.62 -35.17 -2.77
CA GLU A 81 2.01 -36.50 -2.96
C GLU A 81 2.64 -37.50 -1.97
N PRO A 82 1.84 -38.29 -1.22
CA PRO A 82 2.31 -39.38 -0.35
C PRO A 82 2.78 -40.62 -1.10
#